data_AF-A0A6A6FHI2-F1
#
_entry.id   AF-A0A6A6FHI2-F1
#
_cell.length_a   1.000
_cell.length_b   1.000
_cell.length_c   1.000
_cell.angle_alpha   90.00
_cell.angle_beta   90.00
_cell.angle_gamma   90.00
#
_symmetry.space_group_name_H-M   'P 1'
#
loop_
_entity.id
_entity.type
_entity.pdbx_description
1 polymer ?
#
loop_
_entity_poly.entity_id
_entity_poly.type
_entity_poly.pdbx_seq_one_letter_code
_entity_poly.pdbx_strand_id
1 'polypeptide(L)'
;MSLEERRKIAAEAYVSPISAHDRQVEQELNDSSSRPIEVLQRCIQSGLASPHVLYVCLAAQFRDQARYPRRRRGAILESQREDQLARTALAYILQDPGKWASVLHKNTELVDHLCFFAVLEGLQDFMLRFLKIEPNPDNPFWRPKMFVGLIRAVDLLDTTNCADENLKLFFSMLGTQEVERSRYDIEANQHVPTEMPALLQHRFMSPAAVRMAVILGRPQHPLLHFLTDTKLYDRFIQYCEIQKHKSRIWTEEEVSWTIAELQLHHPAGCNEAPALKLLEGYAIEGYDAFRRDANEDGSSYKIAQSVANFVKRTACVAEANSNMAAARWVFNTFEEDFFRAKHPSLEPIEGFLAHYGPRLTHVQRQLLNVTMRSNGAARKLLSEKVVGAPTVQVKLDPKAHANTFQNMFRAEDKKAEPAEPQKRPFGL
;
A
#
# COMPACT_ATOMS: atom_id res chain seq x y z
N MET A 1 -17.70 -25.37 1.62
CA MET A 1 -17.12 -24.61 2.73
C MET A 1 -15.92 -23.81 2.24
N SER A 2 -16.08 -22.49 2.14
CA SER A 2 -15.08 -21.54 1.62
C SER A 2 -13.89 -21.39 2.59
N LEU A 3 -12.78 -20.82 2.10
CA LEU A 3 -11.59 -20.57 2.92
C LEU A 3 -11.86 -19.50 4.00
N GLU A 4 -12.78 -18.57 3.74
CA GLU A 4 -13.31 -17.62 4.73
C GLU A 4 -14.12 -18.33 5.81
N GLU A 5 -15.03 -19.25 5.44
CA GLU A 5 -15.79 -20.04 6.41
C GLU A 5 -14.88 -20.93 7.26
N ARG A 6 -13.85 -21.54 6.67
CA ARG A 6 -12.85 -22.32 7.42
C ARG A 6 -12.03 -21.46 8.37
N ARG A 7 -11.63 -20.24 7.96
CA ARG A 7 -10.93 -19.29 8.82
C ARG A 7 -11.82 -18.77 9.95
N LYS A 8 -13.12 -18.56 9.66
CA LYS A 8 -14.12 -18.14 10.64
C LYS A 8 -14.35 -19.24 11.68
N ILE A 9 -14.62 -20.48 11.25
CA ILE A 9 -14.78 -21.64 12.14
C ILE A 9 -13.50 -21.90 12.95
N ALA A 10 -12.32 -21.80 12.32
CA ALA A 10 -11.05 -21.94 13.03
C ALA A 10 -10.79 -20.80 14.01
N ALA A 11 -11.28 -19.57 13.76
CA ALA A 11 -11.20 -18.48 14.73
C ALA A 11 -12.19 -18.67 15.88
N GLU A 12 -13.40 -19.16 15.60
CA GLU A 12 -14.45 -19.49 16.58
C GLU A 12 -14.01 -20.60 17.55
N ALA A 13 -13.18 -21.56 17.12
CA ALA A 13 -12.67 -22.64 17.96
C ALA A 13 -11.68 -22.18 19.07
N TYR A 14 -11.12 -20.97 18.98
CA TYR A 14 -10.16 -20.43 19.95
C TYR A 14 -10.70 -19.23 20.74
N VAL A 15 -11.92 -18.79 20.44
CA VAL A 15 -12.68 -17.88 21.30
C VAL A 15 -13.49 -18.77 22.24
N SER A 16 -13.49 -18.49 23.54
CA SER A 16 -14.39 -19.18 24.47
C SER A 16 -15.82 -19.19 23.91
N PRO A 17 -16.62 -20.25 24.15
CA PRO A 17 -17.99 -20.30 23.64
C PRO A 17 -18.72 -18.99 23.93
N ILE A 18 -19.33 -18.39 22.91
CA ILE A 18 -20.04 -17.12 23.03
C ILE A 18 -21.04 -17.25 24.18
N SER A 19 -20.79 -16.49 25.25
CA SER A 19 -21.60 -16.54 26.46
C SER A 19 -22.97 -15.91 26.22
N ALA A 20 -23.93 -16.17 27.10
CA ALA A 20 -25.22 -15.50 27.05
C ALA A 20 -25.05 -13.96 27.13
N HIS A 21 -24.06 -13.49 27.88
CA HIS A 21 -23.73 -12.07 27.99
C HIS A 21 -23.20 -11.50 26.66
N ASP A 22 -22.31 -12.21 25.98
CA ASP A 22 -21.79 -11.80 24.67
C ASP A 22 -22.94 -11.58 23.66
N ARG A 23 -23.92 -12.50 23.64
CA ARG A 23 -25.11 -12.37 22.77
C ARG A 23 -25.98 -11.18 23.13
N GLN A 24 -26.11 -10.87 24.43
CA GLN A 24 -26.85 -9.70 24.89
C GLN A 24 -26.18 -8.40 24.43
N VAL A 25 -24.85 -8.32 24.53
CA VAL A 25 -24.07 -7.18 24.04
C VAL A 25 -24.21 -7.03 22.52
N GLU A 26 -24.17 -8.12 21.77
CA GLU A 26 -24.37 -8.10 20.32
C GLU A 26 -25.77 -7.60 19.94
N GLN A 27 -26.82 -8.02 20.65
CA GLN A 27 -28.19 -7.52 20.47
C GLN A 27 -28.28 -6.02 20.77
N GLU A 28 -27.77 -5.57 21.92
CA GLU A 28 -27.78 -4.16 22.33
C GLU A 28 -27.09 -3.24 21.30
N LEU A 29 -25.96 -3.69 20.73
CA LEU A 29 -25.24 -2.92 19.71
C LEU A 29 -25.92 -2.97 18.32
N ASN A 30 -26.70 -4.00 18.01
CA ASN A 30 -27.45 -4.10 16.76
C ASN A 30 -28.72 -3.24 16.79
N ASP A 31 -29.39 -3.16 17.94
CA ASP A 31 -30.58 -2.33 18.13
C ASP A 31 -30.26 -0.81 18.15
N SER A 32 -28.97 -0.45 18.04
CA SER A 32 -28.45 0.93 17.94
C SER A 32 -28.82 1.83 19.11
N SER A 33 -29.22 1.27 20.25
CA SER A 33 -29.63 2.02 21.44
C SER A 33 -28.45 2.51 22.28
N SER A 34 -27.28 1.89 22.13
CA SER A 34 -26.13 2.10 23.01
C SER A 34 -24.87 2.46 22.23
N ARG A 35 -24.05 3.37 22.79
CA ARG A 35 -22.76 3.73 22.20
C ARG A 35 -21.73 2.62 22.47
N PRO A 36 -20.97 2.16 21.45
CA PRO A 36 -20.01 1.06 21.61
C PRO A 36 -18.98 1.27 22.72
N ILE A 37 -18.52 2.51 22.91
CA ILE A 37 -17.59 2.86 23.99
C ILE A 37 -18.17 2.63 25.38
N GLU A 38 -19.41 3.06 25.61
CA GLU A 38 -20.09 2.94 26.92
C GLU A 38 -20.32 1.46 27.27
N VAL A 39 -20.72 0.67 26.28
CA VAL A 39 -20.86 -0.79 26.40
C VAL A 39 -19.54 -1.45 26.76
N LEU A 40 -18.45 -1.11 26.04
CA LEU A 40 -17.12 -1.65 26.32
C LEU A 40 -16.65 -1.30 27.74
N GLN A 41 -16.76 -0.04 28.14
CA GLN A 41 -16.34 0.42 29.47
C GLN A 41 -17.11 -0.30 30.58
N ARG A 42 -18.43 -0.46 30.42
CA ARG A 42 -19.29 -1.20 31.36
C ARG A 42 -18.86 -2.67 31.48
N CYS A 43 -18.61 -3.33 30.35
CA CYS A 43 -18.15 -4.73 30.34
C CYS A 43 -16.76 -4.88 30.99
N ILE A 44 -15.83 -3.92 30.78
CA ILE A 44 -14.52 -3.93 31.45
C ILE A 44 -14.70 -3.78 32.96
N GLN A 45 -15.48 -2.79 33.41
CA GLN A 45 -15.72 -2.53 34.83
C GLN A 45 -16.39 -3.71 35.54
N SER A 46 -17.27 -4.43 34.83
CA SER A 46 -17.97 -5.61 35.36
C SER A 46 -17.16 -6.91 35.25
N GLY A 47 -15.95 -6.88 34.69
CA GLY A 47 -15.12 -8.06 34.47
C GLY A 47 -15.65 -9.02 33.40
N LEU A 48 -16.56 -8.56 32.54
CA LEU A 48 -17.24 -9.33 31.49
C LEU A 48 -16.68 -9.07 30.09
N ALA A 49 -15.65 -8.23 29.96
CA ALA A 49 -15.04 -7.91 28.68
C ALA A 49 -14.32 -9.12 28.07
N SER A 50 -14.94 -9.75 27.08
CA SER A 50 -14.39 -10.86 26.31
C SER A 50 -13.76 -10.37 24.99
N PRO A 51 -12.96 -11.22 24.30
CA PRO A 51 -12.56 -10.95 22.91
C PRO A 51 -13.73 -10.69 21.97
N HIS A 52 -14.86 -11.36 22.19
CA HIS A 52 -16.06 -11.15 21.40
C HIS A 52 -16.66 -9.76 21.67
N VAL A 53 -16.79 -9.35 22.93
CA VAL A 53 -17.25 -7.99 23.30
C VAL A 53 -16.41 -6.91 22.62
N LEU A 54 -15.07 -7.01 22.68
CA LEU A 54 -14.20 -6.06 22.02
C LEU A 54 -14.43 -6.02 20.51
N TYR A 55 -14.52 -7.19 19.87
CA TYR A 55 -14.79 -7.31 18.45
C TYR A 55 -16.13 -6.66 18.05
N VAL A 56 -17.23 -6.97 18.74
CA VAL A 56 -18.55 -6.44 18.38
C VAL A 56 -18.66 -4.95 18.63
N CYS A 57 -18.01 -4.40 19.67
CA CYS A 57 -17.96 -2.95 19.89
C CYS A 57 -17.24 -2.24 18.74
N LEU A 58 -16.04 -2.73 18.38
CA LEU A 58 -15.26 -2.18 17.26
C LEU A 58 -16.01 -2.34 15.93
N ALA A 59 -16.62 -3.50 15.68
CA ALA A 59 -17.38 -3.77 14.46
C ALA A 59 -18.65 -2.90 14.36
N ALA A 60 -19.36 -2.67 15.46
CA ALA A 60 -20.52 -1.78 15.50
C ALA A 60 -20.15 -0.35 15.08
N GLN A 61 -19.10 0.21 15.69
CA GLN A 61 -18.60 1.55 15.33
C GLN A 61 -18.06 1.60 13.90
N PHE A 62 -17.39 0.55 13.44
CA PHE A 62 -16.88 0.47 12.07
C PHE A 62 -18.00 0.40 11.03
N ARG A 63 -19.08 -0.35 11.30
CA ARG A 63 -20.25 -0.47 10.41
C ARG A 63 -20.90 0.89 10.16
N ASP A 64 -20.95 1.76 11.16
CA ASP A 64 -21.55 3.08 11.03
C ASP A 64 -20.80 3.97 10.03
N GLN A 65 -19.47 4.09 10.18
CA GLN A 65 -18.67 4.88 9.21
C GLN A 65 -18.59 4.22 7.82
N ALA A 66 -18.65 2.88 7.75
CA ALA A 66 -18.54 2.15 6.49
C ALA A 66 -19.72 2.42 5.53
N ARG A 67 -20.86 2.89 6.04
CA ARG A 67 -22.04 3.27 5.25
C ARG A 67 -21.79 4.46 4.32
N TYR A 68 -20.77 5.27 4.63
CA TYR A 68 -20.48 6.50 3.88
C TYR A 68 -19.22 6.34 3.02
N PRO A 69 -19.14 6.99 1.84
CA PRO A 69 -17.90 7.10 1.08
C PRO A 69 -16.81 7.80 1.90
N ARG A 70 -15.53 7.37 1.78
CA ARG A 70 -14.40 7.86 2.59
C ARG A 70 -14.36 9.39 2.75
N ARG A 71 -14.50 10.13 1.65
CA ARG A 71 -14.46 11.60 1.61
C ARG A 71 -15.59 12.29 2.40
N ARG A 72 -16.67 11.58 2.73
CA ARG A 72 -17.83 12.09 3.47
C ARG A 72 -17.85 11.66 4.94
N ARG A 73 -16.83 10.94 5.41
CA ARG A 73 -16.79 10.41 6.78
C ARG A 73 -16.32 11.42 7.83
N GLY A 74 -15.89 12.61 7.45
CA GLY A 74 -15.24 13.58 8.33
C GLY A 74 -15.94 13.80 9.68
N ALA A 75 -17.21 14.17 9.66
CA ALA A 75 -17.98 14.43 10.88
C ALA A 75 -18.14 13.19 11.78
N ILE A 76 -18.35 12.01 11.19
CA ILE A 76 -18.49 10.75 11.94
C ILE A 76 -17.16 10.34 12.55
N LEU A 77 -16.07 10.45 11.79
CA LEU A 77 -14.73 10.12 12.27
C LEU A 77 -14.26 11.04 13.40
N GLU A 78 -14.68 12.30 13.41
CA GLU A 78 -14.40 13.23 14.50
C GLU A 78 -15.11 12.79 15.79
N SER A 79 -16.41 12.51 15.73
CA SER A 79 -17.15 11.95 16.89
C SER A 79 -16.55 10.62 17.37
N GLN A 80 -16.23 9.71 16.44
CA GLN A 80 -15.64 8.41 16.76
C GLN A 80 -14.23 8.51 17.34
N ARG A 81 -13.47 9.57 17.00
CA ARG A 81 -12.17 9.86 17.61
C ARG A 81 -12.33 10.30 19.08
N GLU A 82 -13.35 11.10 19.38
CA GLU A 82 -13.65 11.55 20.74
C GLU A 82 -14.07 10.40 21.66
N ASP A 83 -14.68 9.34 21.11
CA ASP A 83 -15.05 8.14 21.86
C ASP A 83 -13.85 7.39 22.46
N GLN A 84 -12.66 7.51 21.87
CA GLN A 84 -11.43 6.84 22.34
C GLN A 84 -11.60 5.31 22.54
N LEU A 85 -12.33 4.67 21.61
CA LEU A 85 -12.64 3.24 21.67
C LEU A 85 -11.38 2.37 21.59
N ALA A 86 -10.46 2.66 20.66
CA ALA A 86 -9.21 1.91 20.53
C ALA A 86 -8.32 2.12 21.75
N ARG A 87 -8.19 3.35 22.27
CA ARG A 87 -7.43 3.61 23.49
C ARG A 87 -7.93 2.76 24.65
N THR A 88 -9.24 2.70 24.84
CA THR A 88 -9.88 1.89 25.90
C THR A 88 -9.63 0.39 25.68
N ALA A 89 -9.82 -0.11 24.46
CA ALA A 89 -9.57 -1.50 24.11
C ALA A 89 -8.10 -1.90 24.31
N LEU A 90 -7.16 -1.04 23.90
CA LEU A 90 -5.72 -1.28 24.04
C LEU A 90 -5.28 -1.28 25.50
N ALA A 91 -5.78 -0.34 26.31
CA ALA A 91 -5.51 -0.31 27.75
C ALA A 91 -5.96 -1.60 28.43
N TYR A 92 -7.12 -2.15 28.04
CA TYR A 92 -7.60 -3.43 28.54
C TYR A 92 -6.75 -4.62 28.05
N ILE A 93 -6.38 -4.64 26.75
CA ILE A 93 -5.51 -5.67 26.19
C ILE A 93 -4.17 -5.75 26.93
N LEU A 94 -3.63 -4.59 27.32
CA LEU A 94 -2.35 -4.50 28.03
C LEU A 94 -2.36 -5.03 29.46
N GLN A 95 -3.53 -5.25 30.06
CA GLN A 95 -3.62 -5.85 31.40
C GLN A 95 -3.21 -7.32 31.39
N ASP A 96 -3.39 -8.03 30.26
CA ASP A 96 -2.97 -9.43 30.08
C ASP A 96 -2.58 -9.70 28.62
N PRO A 97 -1.40 -9.22 28.16
CA PRO A 97 -1.01 -9.32 26.75
C PRO A 97 -0.89 -10.77 26.25
N GLY A 98 -0.60 -11.74 27.13
CA GLY A 98 -0.48 -13.16 26.79
C GLY A 98 -1.81 -13.78 26.38
N LYS A 99 -2.89 -13.47 27.09
CA LYS A 99 -4.25 -13.87 26.70
C LYS A 99 -4.63 -13.34 25.32
N TRP A 100 -4.21 -12.12 24.97
CA TRP A 100 -4.60 -11.45 23.73
C TRP A 100 -3.76 -11.81 22.52
N ALA A 101 -2.49 -12.21 22.70
CA ALA A 101 -1.58 -12.56 21.61
C ALA A 101 -2.18 -13.59 20.63
N SER A 102 -2.77 -14.66 21.15
CA SER A 102 -3.41 -15.71 20.34
C SER A 102 -4.67 -15.22 19.61
N VAL A 103 -5.49 -14.39 20.27
CA VAL A 103 -6.70 -13.80 19.69
C VAL A 103 -6.33 -12.88 18.52
N LEU A 104 -5.36 -11.98 18.72
CA LEU A 104 -4.90 -11.04 17.69
C LEU A 104 -4.31 -11.77 16.48
N HIS A 105 -3.55 -12.84 16.70
CA HIS A 105 -3.05 -13.68 15.60
C HIS A 105 -4.19 -14.27 14.75
N LYS A 106 -5.25 -14.81 15.37
CA LYS A 106 -6.31 -15.53 14.66
C LYS A 106 -7.41 -14.63 14.09
N ASN A 107 -7.83 -13.58 14.80
CA ASN A 107 -8.96 -12.74 14.40
C ASN A 107 -8.48 -11.53 13.57
N THR A 108 -8.66 -11.58 12.25
CA THR A 108 -8.19 -10.51 11.33
C THR A 108 -9.05 -9.26 11.40
N GLU A 109 -10.37 -9.42 11.51
CA GLU A 109 -11.28 -8.28 11.55
C GLU A 109 -11.11 -7.48 12.83
N LEU A 110 -10.94 -8.15 13.98
CA LEU A 110 -10.61 -7.47 15.24
C LEU A 110 -9.35 -6.61 15.10
N VAL A 111 -8.28 -7.18 14.53
CA VAL A 111 -7.02 -6.46 14.29
C VAL A 111 -7.23 -5.28 13.34
N ASP A 112 -7.93 -5.48 12.23
CA ASP A 112 -8.18 -4.44 11.23
C ASP A 112 -8.99 -3.28 11.84
N HIS A 113 -10.06 -3.56 12.60
CA HIS A 113 -10.86 -2.52 13.26
C HIS A 113 -10.09 -1.84 14.39
N LEU A 114 -9.38 -2.59 15.23
CA LEU A 114 -8.55 -2.03 16.29
C LEU A 114 -7.49 -1.08 15.73
N CYS A 115 -6.81 -1.47 14.65
CA CYS A 115 -5.82 -0.61 13.98
C CYS A 115 -6.48 0.61 13.33
N PHE A 116 -7.66 0.45 12.72
CA PHE A 116 -8.41 1.57 12.13
C PHE A 116 -8.68 2.66 13.16
N PHE A 117 -9.26 2.29 14.31
CA PHE A 117 -9.56 3.25 15.36
C PHE A 117 -8.30 3.75 16.07
N ALA A 118 -7.25 2.91 16.21
CA ALA A 118 -5.98 3.37 16.77
C ALA A 118 -5.33 4.46 15.91
N VAL A 119 -5.35 4.33 14.58
CA VAL A 119 -4.85 5.39 13.68
C VAL A 119 -5.77 6.61 13.72
N LEU A 120 -7.09 6.41 13.74
CA LEU A 120 -8.05 7.50 13.85
C LEU A 120 -7.81 8.36 15.10
N GLU A 121 -7.51 7.70 16.23
CA GLU A 121 -7.26 8.30 17.56
C GLU A 121 -5.82 8.80 17.76
N GLY A 122 -4.94 8.67 16.76
CA GLY A 122 -3.55 9.15 16.87
C GLY A 122 -2.64 8.26 17.74
N LEU A 123 -2.93 6.96 17.84
CA LEU A 123 -2.22 6.01 18.70
C LEU A 123 -1.10 5.22 17.99
N GLN A 124 -0.63 5.66 16.81
CA GLN A 124 0.37 4.93 16.02
C GLN A 124 1.64 4.63 16.83
N ASP A 125 2.22 5.63 17.49
CA ASP A 125 3.45 5.45 18.28
C ASP A 125 3.24 4.49 19.46
N PHE A 126 2.05 4.54 20.07
CA PHE A 126 1.67 3.61 21.13
C PHE A 126 1.60 2.18 20.60
N MET A 127 1.01 1.99 19.43
CA MET A 127 0.91 0.69 18.77
C MET A 127 2.28 0.15 18.36
N LEU A 128 3.19 1.00 17.88
CA LEU A 128 4.57 0.59 17.60
C LEU A 128 5.29 0.10 18.86
N ARG A 129 5.07 0.75 20.01
CA ARG A 129 5.60 0.28 21.30
C ARG A 129 4.93 -1.02 21.76
N PHE A 130 3.63 -1.18 21.55
CA PHE A 130 2.91 -2.41 21.87
C PHE A 130 3.48 -3.63 21.15
N LEU A 131 3.92 -3.47 19.90
CA LEU A 131 4.56 -4.56 19.13
C LEU A 131 5.89 -5.04 19.73
N LYS A 132 6.50 -4.28 20.64
CA LYS A 132 7.73 -4.66 21.34
C LYS A 132 7.48 -5.56 22.56
N ILE A 133 6.25 -5.65 23.05
CA ILE A 133 5.95 -6.45 24.25
C ILE A 133 6.11 -7.92 23.93
N GLU A 134 6.79 -8.67 24.80
CA GLU A 134 7.01 -10.12 24.71
C GLU A 134 6.19 -10.83 25.80
N PRO A 135 4.92 -11.19 25.52
CA PRO A 135 4.07 -11.84 26.51
C PRO A 135 4.50 -13.27 26.83
N ASN A 136 4.04 -13.83 27.94
CA ASN A 136 4.19 -15.25 28.25
C ASN A 136 2.81 -15.88 28.56
N PRO A 137 2.30 -16.81 27.74
CA PRO A 137 2.86 -17.33 26.49
C PRO A 137 2.80 -16.32 25.33
N ASP A 138 3.76 -16.39 24.39
CA ASP A 138 3.75 -15.57 23.16
C ASP A 138 3.39 -16.38 21.90
N ASN A 139 2.71 -15.72 20.97
CA ASN A 139 2.56 -16.17 19.60
C ASN A 139 3.13 -15.09 18.67
N PRO A 140 4.36 -15.20 18.14
CA PRO A 140 5.00 -14.08 17.45
C PRO A 140 4.26 -13.58 16.19
N PHE A 141 3.37 -14.39 15.62
CA PHE A 141 2.66 -14.10 14.39
C PHE A 141 1.57 -13.03 14.50
N TRP A 142 1.19 -12.58 15.71
CA TRP A 142 0.24 -11.46 15.84
C TRP A 142 0.87 -10.11 15.47
N ARG A 143 2.18 -9.92 15.70
CA ARG A 143 2.85 -8.63 15.49
C ARG A 143 2.91 -8.22 14.01
N PRO A 144 3.35 -9.07 13.06
CA PRO A 144 3.35 -8.70 11.64
C PRO A 144 1.94 -8.35 11.15
N LYS A 145 0.93 -9.06 11.66
CA LYS A 145 -0.48 -8.85 11.31
C LYS A 145 -0.99 -7.50 11.80
N MET A 146 -0.71 -7.16 13.07
CA MET A 146 -1.03 -5.84 13.62
C MET A 146 -0.33 -4.72 12.84
N PHE A 147 0.94 -4.90 12.48
CA PHE A 147 1.67 -3.88 11.72
C PHE A 147 1.11 -3.68 10.31
N VAL A 148 0.74 -4.77 9.61
CA VAL A 148 -0.03 -4.69 8.35
C VAL A 148 -1.38 -3.99 8.57
N GLY A 149 -2.07 -4.28 9.68
CA GLY A 149 -3.31 -3.62 10.08
C GLY A 149 -3.16 -2.11 10.21
N LEU A 150 -2.08 -1.62 10.85
CA LEU A 150 -1.79 -0.18 10.96
C LEU A 150 -1.57 0.46 9.59
N ILE A 151 -0.78 -0.17 8.71
CA ILE A 151 -0.56 0.31 7.34
C ILE A 151 -1.89 0.37 6.57
N ARG A 152 -2.74 -0.65 6.71
CA ARG A 152 -4.09 -0.67 6.10
C ARG A 152 -4.98 0.45 6.63
N ALA A 153 -4.93 0.70 7.94
CA ALA A 153 -5.72 1.73 8.59
C ALA A 153 -5.36 3.13 8.09
N VAL A 154 -4.06 3.46 7.96
CA VAL A 154 -3.62 4.75 7.39
C VAL A 154 -4.15 4.93 5.96
N ASP A 155 -4.04 3.89 5.12
CA ASP A 155 -4.55 3.93 3.72
C ASP A 155 -6.09 3.98 3.64
N LEU A 156 -6.82 3.45 4.63
CA LEU A 156 -8.28 3.56 4.69
C LEU A 156 -8.75 4.96 5.09
N LEU A 157 -7.96 5.67 5.89
CA LEU A 157 -8.22 7.03 6.35
C LEU A 157 -7.68 8.10 5.39
N ASP A 158 -6.73 7.75 4.51
CA ASP A 158 -6.25 8.67 3.48
C ASP A 158 -7.36 9.02 2.48
N THR A 159 -7.58 10.32 2.33
CA THR A 159 -8.50 10.91 1.33
C THR A 159 -7.77 11.76 0.30
N THR A 160 -6.46 11.97 0.49
CA THR A 160 -5.62 12.84 -0.32
C THR A 160 -4.89 12.09 -1.43
N ASN A 161 -4.94 10.76 -1.43
CA ASN A 161 -4.11 9.91 -2.28
C ASN A 161 -2.63 10.26 -2.07
N CYS A 162 -2.16 10.20 -0.83
CA CYS A 162 -0.77 10.44 -0.45
C CYS A 162 -0.31 9.31 0.48
N ALA A 163 0.75 8.62 0.09
CA ALA A 163 1.27 7.47 0.84
C ALA A 163 2.33 7.85 1.88
N ASP A 164 2.57 9.14 2.12
CA ASP A 164 3.62 9.63 3.02
C ASP A 164 3.47 9.06 4.43
N GLU A 165 2.27 9.10 5.01
CA GLU A 165 2.04 8.61 6.37
C GLU A 165 2.25 7.09 6.47
N ASN A 166 1.85 6.35 5.44
CA ASN A 166 2.13 4.92 5.32
C ASN A 166 3.64 4.63 5.25
N LEU A 167 4.38 5.38 4.43
CA LEU A 167 5.84 5.24 4.27
C LEU A 167 6.58 5.64 5.55
N LYS A 168 6.20 6.75 6.20
CA LYS A 168 6.76 7.18 7.48
C LYS A 168 6.54 6.12 8.57
N LEU A 169 5.33 5.57 8.66
CA LEU A 169 5.02 4.48 9.58
C LEU A 169 5.88 3.24 9.28
N PHE A 170 6.02 2.88 8.01
CA PHE A 170 6.88 1.77 7.58
C PHE A 170 8.34 1.96 8.02
N PHE A 171 8.92 3.14 7.75
CA PHE A 171 10.30 3.45 8.09
C PHE A 171 10.54 3.65 9.59
N SER A 172 9.55 4.12 10.35
CA SER A 172 9.62 4.20 11.81
C SER A 172 9.83 2.81 12.42
N MET A 173 9.05 1.82 11.96
CA MET A 173 9.22 0.44 12.41
C MET A 173 10.52 -0.19 11.92
N LEU A 174 10.94 0.09 10.68
CA LEU A 174 12.24 -0.36 10.18
C LEU A 174 13.39 0.18 11.05
N GLY A 175 13.37 1.46 11.38
CA GLY A 175 14.37 2.06 12.28
C GLY A 175 14.33 1.45 13.68
N THR A 176 13.14 1.11 14.20
CA THR A 176 13.00 0.38 15.46
C THR A 176 13.65 -1.01 15.37
N GLN A 177 13.43 -1.74 14.28
CA GLN A 177 14.03 -3.05 14.05
C GLN A 177 15.57 -2.97 13.94
N GLU A 178 16.10 -1.94 13.28
CA GLU A 178 17.55 -1.70 13.19
C GLU A 178 18.18 -1.44 14.56
N VAL A 179 17.53 -0.63 15.40
CA VAL A 179 17.99 -0.37 16.78
C VAL A 179 17.98 -1.64 17.62
N GLU A 180 16.91 -2.45 17.56
CA GLU A 180 16.86 -3.73 18.29
C GLU A 180 17.91 -4.72 17.78
N ARG A 181 18.20 -4.72 16.48
CA ARG A 181 19.27 -5.56 15.91
C ARG A 181 20.64 -5.15 16.43
N SER A 182 20.96 -3.86 16.42
CA SER A 182 22.23 -3.37 16.97
C SER A 182 22.38 -3.72 18.45
N ARG A 183 21.31 -3.64 19.25
CA ARG A 183 21.33 -4.06 20.67
C ARG A 183 21.60 -5.55 20.80
N TYR A 184 20.86 -6.37 20.06
CA TYR A 184 21.04 -7.81 20.06
C TYR A 184 22.45 -8.23 19.64
N ASP A 185 23.01 -7.61 18.59
CA ASP A 185 24.38 -7.90 18.13
C ASP A 185 25.44 -7.53 19.20
N ILE A 186 25.25 -6.43 19.93
CA ILE A 186 26.13 -6.05 21.04
C ILE A 186 26.04 -7.07 22.18
N GLU A 187 24.83 -7.44 22.57
CA GLU A 187 24.59 -8.44 23.62
C GLU A 187 25.16 -9.81 23.24
N ALA A 188 24.96 -10.22 21.99
CA ALA A 188 25.46 -11.48 21.44
C ALA A 188 26.99 -11.59 21.44
N ASN A 189 27.68 -10.46 21.29
CA ASN A 189 29.14 -10.39 21.34
C ASN A 189 29.68 -10.44 22.78
N GLN A 190 28.86 -10.12 23.78
CA GLN A 190 29.26 -10.09 25.19
C GLN A 190 28.84 -11.35 25.95
N HIS A 191 27.70 -11.94 25.59
CA HIS A 191 27.10 -13.12 26.21
C HIS A 191 26.42 -13.98 25.14
N VAL A 192 26.24 -15.28 25.38
CA VAL A 192 25.38 -16.11 24.50
C VAL A 192 23.94 -15.63 24.68
N PRO A 193 23.32 -14.97 23.68
CA PRO A 193 21.97 -14.44 23.85
C PRO A 193 20.99 -15.62 23.86
N THR A 194 20.13 -15.67 24.88
CA THR A 194 19.24 -16.81 25.11
C THR A 194 18.13 -16.91 24.05
N GLU A 195 17.59 -15.78 23.60
CA GLU A 195 16.51 -15.73 22.60
C GLU A 195 16.62 -14.48 21.71
N MET A 196 16.22 -14.62 20.44
CA MET A 196 16.20 -13.50 19.48
C MET A 196 14.90 -12.69 19.67
N PRO A 197 14.98 -11.35 19.83
CA PRO A 197 13.82 -10.49 20.01
C PRO A 197 12.74 -10.71 18.95
N ALA A 198 11.47 -10.62 19.34
CA ALA A 198 10.35 -10.92 18.45
C ALA A 198 10.34 -10.09 17.15
N LEU A 199 10.81 -8.84 17.22
CA LEU A 199 10.92 -7.95 16.06
C LEU A 199 12.02 -8.33 15.07
N LEU A 200 13.01 -9.10 15.52
CA LEU A 200 14.12 -9.60 14.69
C LEU A 200 13.81 -10.95 14.06
N GLN A 201 12.74 -11.62 14.50
CA GLN A 201 12.30 -12.88 13.92
C GLN A 201 12.07 -12.75 12.41
N HIS A 202 12.48 -13.80 11.70
CA HIS A 202 12.35 -13.87 10.26
C HIS A 202 10.88 -13.66 9.86
N ARG A 203 10.64 -12.75 8.90
CA ARG A 203 9.33 -12.37 8.32
C ARG A 203 8.53 -11.28 9.04
N PHE A 204 9.06 -10.59 10.05
CA PHE A 204 8.30 -9.49 10.69
C PHE A 204 7.92 -8.37 9.71
N MET A 205 8.89 -7.85 8.95
CA MET A 205 8.66 -6.74 8.02
C MET A 205 8.07 -7.16 6.67
N SER A 206 8.21 -8.42 6.27
CA SER A 206 7.88 -8.86 4.91
C SER A 206 6.41 -8.64 4.53
N PRO A 207 5.42 -9.01 5.36
CA PRO A 207 4.01 -8.76 5.05
C PRO A 207 3.68 -7.26 4.89
N ALA A 208 4.31 -6.41 5.71
CA ALA A 208 4.18 -4.96 5.62
C ALA A 208 4.78 -4.41 4.32
N ALA A 209 5.94 -4.93 3.89
CA ALA A 209 6.56 -4.56 2.64
C ALA A 209 5.70 -4.94 1.42
N VAL A 210 5.15 -6.17 1.40
CA VAL A 210 4.16 -6.58 0.37
C VAL A 210 2.96 -5.64 0.37
N ARG A 211 2.42 -5.33 1.56
CA ARG A 211 1.25 -4.44 1.65
C ARG A 211 1.55 -3.03 1.16
N MET A 212 2.72 -2.50 1.48
CA MET A 212 3.18 -1.19 0.99
C MET A 212 3.33 -1.19 -0.53
N ALA A 213 3.96 -2.21 -1.11
CA ALA A 213 4.05 -2.34 -2.56
C ALA A 213 2.66 -2.36 -3.23
N VAL A 214 1.71 -3.11 -2.67
CA VAL A 214 0.33 -3.15 -3.15
C VAL A 214 -0.38 -1.79 -3.03
N ILE A 215 -0.11 -1.00 -1.98
CA ILE A 215 -0.69 0.35 -1.84
C ILE A 215 -0.13 1.29 -2.90
N LEU A 216 1.20 1.28 -3.09
CA LEU A 216 1.88 2.17 -4.03
C LEU A 216 1.62 1.79 -5.50
N GLY A 217 1.47 0.50 -5.81
CA GLY A 217 1.27 -0.02 -7.17
C GLY A 217 -0.19 -0.21 -7.61
N ARG A 218 -1.21 0.27 -6.86
CA ARG A 218 -2.61 -0.11 -7.19
C ARG A 218 -3.01 0.28 -8.62
N PRO A 219 -3.58 -0.66 -9.39
CA PRO A 219 -3.98 -0.43 -10.79
C PRO A 219 -5.26 0.42 -10.93
N GLN A 220 -6.01 0.64 -9.84
CA GLN A 220 -7.34 1.24 -9.88
C GLN A 220 -7.33 2.76 -10.11
N HIS A 221 -6.17 3.42 -9.95
CA HIS A 221 -6.06 4.85 -10.20
C HIS A 221 -4.73 5.17 -10.91
N PRO A 222 -4.75 5.67 -12.16
CA PRO A 222 -3.54 5.82 -12.99
C PRO A 222 -2.50 6.80 -12.43
N LEU A 223 -2.89 7.68 -11.51
CA LEU A 223 -2.01 8.61 -10.80
C LEU A 223 -2.15 8.47 -9.27
N LEU A 224 -2.42 7.25 -8.77
CA LEU A 224 -2.51 7.03 -7.34
C LEU A 224 -1.22 7.50 -6.66
N HIS A 225 -1.34 8.16 -5.51
CA HIS A 225 -0.18 8.55 -4.71
C HIS A 225 0.79 9.55 -5.38
N PHE A 226 0.36 10.28 -6.44
CA PHE A 226 1.22 11.27 -7.12
C PHE A 226 1.67 12.45 -6.22
N LEU A 227 0.98 12.68 -5.10
CA LEU A 227 1.35 13.68 -4.09
C LEU A 227 2.37 13.18 -3.06
N THR A 228 2.72 11.90 -3.11
CA THR A 228 3.68 11.28 -2.19
C THR A 228 5.06 11.88 -2.42
N ASP A 229 5.79 12.14 -1.33
CA ASP A 229 7.17 12.59 -1.37
C ASP A 229 8.03 11.58 -2.14
N THR A 230 8.64 12.06 -3.22
CA THR A 230 9.48 11.27 -4.10
C THR A 230 10.66 10.64 -3.35
N LYS A 231 11.22 11.32 -2.34
CA LYS A 231 12.34 10.80 -1.54
C LYS A 231 11.91 9.64 -0.65
N LEU A 232 10.71 9.70 -0.06
CA LEU A 232 10.17 8.60 0.73
C LEU A 232 9.88 7.38 -0.16
N TYR A 233 9.34 7.63 -1.36
CA TYR A 233 9.08 6.60 -2.36
C TYR A 233 10.38 5.93 -2.86
N ASP A 234 11.37 6.73 -3.24
CA ASP A 234 12.71 6.27 -3.67
C ASP A 234 13.38 5.42 -2.58
N ARG A 235 13.31 5.87 -1.32
CA ARG A 235 13.83 5.12 -0.17
C ARG A 235 13.16 3.75 -0.02
N PHE A 236 11.89 3.62 -0.39
CA PHE A 236 11.16 2.36 -0.31
C PHE A 236 11.54 1.42 -1.47
N ILE A 237 11.71 1.94 -2.68
CA ILE A 237 12.28 1.17 -3.79
C ILE A 237 13.66 0.63 -3.41
N GLN A 238 14.53 1.49 -2.86
CA GLN A 238 15.87 1.09 -2.42
C GLN A 238 15.80 0.01 -1.33
N TYR A 239 14.85 0.10 -0.40
CA TYR A 239 14.61 -0.96 0.57
C TYR A 239 14.29 -2.29 -0.13
N CYS A 240 13.37 -2.31 -1.10
CA CYS A 240 13.04 -3.51 -1.88
C CYS A 240 14.26 -4.07 -2.62
N GLU A 241 15.07 -3.21 -3.25
CA GLU A 241 16.33 -3.60 -3.91
C GLU A 241 17.33 -4.25 -2.95
N ILE A 242 17.48 -3.70 -1.74
CA ILE A 242 18.36 -4.31 -0.72
C ILE A 242 17.82 -5.67 -0.28
N GLN A 243 16.49 -5.81 -0.15
CA GLN A 243 15.87 -7.09 0.19
C GLN A 243 16.08 -8.15 -0.90
N LYS A 244 16.21 -7.75 -2.17
CA LYS A 244 16.57 -8.64 -3.29
C LYS A 244 17.77 -9.54 -2.97
N HIS A 245 18.77 -8.97 -2.29
CA HIS A 245 20.04 -9.64 -2.01
C HIS A 245 20.10 -10.26 -0.60
N LYS A 246 19.16 -9.91 0.29
CA LYS A 246 19.19 -10.32 1.71
C LYS A 246 18.09 -11.32 2.08
N SER A 247 17.00 -11.37 1.32
CA SER A 247 15.85 -12.19 1.62
C SER A 247 15.97 -13.58 1.00
N ARG A 248 15.83 -14.64 1.80
CA ARG A 248 15.56 -16.01 1.30
C ARG A 248 14.08 -16.24 0.97
N ILE A 249 13.23 -15.24 1.19
CA ILE A 249 11.78 -15.36 1.13
C ILE A 249 11.24 -14.90 -0.24
N TRP A 250 11.87 -13.88 -0.84
CA TRP A 250 11.47 -13.38 -2.16
C TRP A 250 12.46 -13.85 -3.20
N THR A 251 11.97 -14.31 -4.35
CA THR A 251 12.84 -14.62 -5.48
C THR A 251 13.33 -13.33 -6.15
N GLU A 252 14.41 -13.44 -6.93
CA GLU A 252 14.95 -12.29 -7.63
C GLU A 252 13.91 -11.64 -8.56
N GLU A 253 13.09 -12.49 -9.17
CA GLU A 253 12.01 -12.14 -10.09
C GLU A 253 10.87 -11.42 -9.38
N GLU A 254 10.44 -11.90 -8.19
CA GLU A 254 9.38 -11.26 -7.40
C GLU A 254 9.77 -9.83 -6.99
N VAL A 255 11.03 -9.63 -6.60
CA VAL A 255 11.54 -8.30 -6.25
C VAL A 255 11.64 -7.42 -7.49
N SER A 256 12.11 -7.96 -8.61
CA SER A 256 12.21 -7.23 -9.88
C SER A 256 10.83 -6.81 -10.38
N TRP A 257 9.82 -7.68 -10.29
CA TRP A 257 8.43 -7.38 -10.61
C TRP A 257 7.89 -6.25 -9.73
N THR A 258 8.11 -6.36 -8.42
CA THR A 258 7.69 -5.32 -7.45
C THR A 258 8.32 -3.96 -7.78
N ILE A 259 9.62 -3.93 -8.07
CA ILE A 259 10.32 -2.68 -8.43
C ILE A 259 9.77 -2.12 -9.74
N ALA A 260 9.55 -2.95 -10.76
CA ALA A 260 8.98 -2.52 -12.02
C ALA A 260 7.57 -1.92 -11.84
N GLU A 261 6.73 -2.58 -11.05
CA GLU A 261 5.41 -2.06 -10.70
C GLU A 261 5.50 -0.71 -9.98
N LEU A 262 6.39 -0.58 -8.98
CA LEU A 262 6.61 0.69 -8.28
C LEU A 262 7.09 1.81 -9.22
N GLN A 263 7.94 1.50 -10.19
CA GLN A 263 8.46 2.46 -11.17
C GLN A 263 7.39 2.93 -12.17
N LEU A 264 6.44 2.05 -12.53
CA LEU A 264 5.27 2.41 -13.34
C LEU A 264 4.30 3.37 -12.62
N HIS A 265 4.42 3.53 -11.30
CA HIS A 265 3.56 4.36 -10.45
C HIS A 265 4.31 5.51 -9.76
N HIS A 266 5.57 5.74 -10.10
CA HIS A 266 6.43 6.67 -9.39
C HIS A 266 5.94 8.13 -9.45
N PRO A 267 5.86 8.87 -8.32
CA PRO A 267 5.26 10.21 -8.25
C PRO A 267 6.03 11.29 -9.01
N ALA A 268 7.37 11.19 -9.11
CA ALA A 268 8.18 12.16 -9.87
C ALA A 268 8.01 12.02 -11.39
N GLY A 269 7.49 10.88 -11.86
CA GLY A 269 7.46 10.51 -13.27
C GLY A 269 7.53 8.99 -13.39
N CYS A 270 6.59 8.42 -14.14
CA CYS A 270 6.50 6.98 -14.35
C CYS A 270 7.60 6.51 -15.31
N ASN A 271 8.17 5.33 -15.06
CA ASN A 271 9.24 4.74 -15.85
C ASN A 271 8.87 3.31 -16.29
N GLU A 272 8.76 3.10 -17.59
CA GLU A 272 8.43 1.80 -18.18
C GLU A 272 9.62 0.86 -18.32
N ALA A 273 10.87 1.35 -18.29
CA ALA A 273 12.04 0.59 -18.69
C ALA A 273 12.25 -0.72 -17.89
N PRO A 274 12.10 -0.74 -16.55
CA PRO A 274 12.22 -1.99 -15.78
C PRO A 274 11.12 -3.00 -16.13
N ALA A 275 9.90 -2.52 -16.42
CA ALA A 275 8.78 -3.37 -16.80
C ALA A 275 8.95 -3.94 -18.21
N LEU A 276 9.44 -3.15 -19.16
CA LEU A 276 9.77 -3.65 -20.50
C LEU A 276 10.79 -4.78 -20.46
N LYS A 277 11.86 -4.64 -19.67
CA LYS A 277 12.87 -5.69 -19.50
C LYS A 277 12.29 -7.00 -18.97
N LEU A 278 11.35 -6.92 -18.03
CA LEU A 278 10.65 -8.11 -17.52
C LEU A 278 9.73 -8.72 -18.58
N LEU A 279 8.99 -7.88 -19.31
CA LEU A 279 8.12 -8.37 -20.39
C LEU A 279 8.90 -8.99 -21.55
N GLU A 280 10.12 -8.52 -21.83
CA GLU A 280 11.02 -9.14 -22.81
C GLU A 280 11.40 -10.56 -22.40
N GLY A 281 11.84 -10.76 -21.16
CA GLY A 281 12.12 -12.10 -20.62
C GLY A 281 10.87 -12.98 -20.63
N TYR A 282 9.73 -12.43 -20.23
CA TYR A 282 8.45 -13.11 -20.22
C TYR A 282 7.95 -13.53 -21.61
N ALA A 283 8.21 -12.72 -22.65
CA ALA A 283 7.88 -13.07 -24.04
C ALA A 283 8.72 -14.25 -24.56
N ILE A 284 9.95 -14.40 -24.06
CA ILE A 284 10.90 -15.46 -24.48
C ILE A 284 10.63 -16.76 -23.72
N GLU A 285 10.49 -16.66 -22.40
CA GLU A 285 10.43 -17.81 -21.50
C GLU A 285 9.01 -18.34 -21.26
N GLY A 286 7.98 -17.54 -21.58
CA GLY A 286 6.58 -17.89 -21.45
C GLY A 286 6.00 -17.71 -20.04
N TYR A 287 4.67 -17.84 -19.93
CA TYR A 287 3.89 -17.62 -18.71
C TYR A 287 4.37 -18.44 -17.50
N ASP A 288 4.91 -19.64 -17.75
CA ASP A 288 5.30 -20.59 -16.71
C ASP A 288 6.66 -20.29 -16.06
N ALA A 289 7.54 -19.53 -16.73
CA ALA A 289 8.86 -19.19 -16.19
C ALA A 289 8.82 -18.24 -14.98
N PHE A 290 7.69 -17.55 -14.80
CA PHE A 290 7.50 -16.56 -13.73
C PHE A 290 6.53 -17.04 -12.63
N ARG A 291 6.06 -18.30 -12.69
CA ARG A 291 5.20 -18.89 -11.65
C ARG A 291 5.97 -19.93 -10.83
N ARG A 292 6.14 -19.66 -9.53
CA ARG A 292 6.55 -20.71 -8.60
C ARG A 292 5.38 -21.57 -8.11
N ASP A 293 4.20 -20.98 -7.90
CA ASP A 293 3.07 -21.68 -7.24
C ASP A 293 1.75 -21.52 -7.99
N ALA A 294 1.64 -22.16 -9.15
CA ALA A 294 0.40 -22.27 -9.90
C ALA A 294 -0.63 -23.25 -9.31
N ASN A 295 -0.16 -24.13 -8.44
CA ASN A 295 -0.90 -25.28 -7.99
C ASN A 295 -1.27 -25.05 -6.52
N GLU A 296 -2.51 -24.61 -6.26
CA GLU A 296 -3.38 -25.24 -5.24
C GLU A 296 -4.72 -24.53 -5.01
N ASP A 297 -4.88 -23.23 -5.26
CA ASP A 297 -6.06 -22.52 -4.69
C ASP A 297 -6.68 -21.45 -5.59
N GLY A 298 -7.24 -21.81 -6.76
CA GLY A 298 -8.11 -20.92 -7.55
C GLY A 298 -7.54 -19.52 -7.89
N SER A 299 -6.22 -19.33 -7.72
CA SER A 299 -5.50 -18.07 -7.73
C SER A 299 -5.08 -17.64 -9.13
N SER A 300 -5.20 -18.56 -10.10
CA SER A 300 -4.83 -18.35 -11.51
C SER A 300 -5.50 -17.10 -12.11
N TYR A 301 -6.78 -16.87 -11.82
CA TYR A 301 -7.49 -15.68 -12.31
C TYR A 301 -6.95 -14.37 -11.73
N LYS A 302 -6.59 -14.35 -10.44
CA LYS A 302 -6.03 -13.14 -9.79
C LYS A 302 -4.63 -12.82 -10.34
N ILE A 303 -3.84 -13.86 -10.61
CA ILE A 303 -2.51 -13.72 -11.23
C ILE A 303 -2.64 -13.22 -12.67
N ALA A 304 -3.49 -13.86 -13.48
CA ALA A 304 -3.74 -13.43 -14.86
C ALA A 304 -4.23 -11.97 -14.93
N GLN A 305 -5.09 -11.55 -13.98
CA GLN A 305 -5.50 -10.15 -13.89
C GLN A 305 -4.35 -9.22 -13.51
N SER A 306 -3.45 -9.65 -12.62
CA SER A 306 -2.26 -8.88 -12.22
C SER A 306 -1.31 -8.68 -13.41
N VAL A 307 -1.03 -9.75 -14.17
CA VAL A 307 -0.22 -9.70 -15.39
C VAL A 307 -0.88 -8.80 -16.43
N ALA A 308 -2.18 -8.97 -16.67
CA ALA A 308 -2.94 -8.12 -17.59
C ALA A 308 -2.86 -6.64 -17.22
N ASN A 309 -3.04 -6.31 -15.94
CA ASN A 309 -2.91 -4.93 -15.46
C ASN A 309 -1.49 -4.38 -15.65
N PHE A 310 -0.46 -5.21 -15.39
CA PHE A 310 0.94 -4.85 -15.57
C PHE A 310 1.29 -4.59 -17.05
N VAL A 311 0.84 -5.46 -17.96
CA VAL A 311 0.98 -5.30 -19.42
C VAL A 311 0.35 -3.99 -19.87
N LYS A 312 -0.94 -3.77 -19.54
CA LYS A 312 -1.65 -2.55 -19.94
C LYS A 312 -0.99 -1.31 -19.36
N ARG A 313 -0.61 -1.34 -18.08
CA ARG A 313 0.06 -0.21 -17.43
C ARG A 313 1.40 0.12 -18.09
N THR A 314 2.20 -0.89 -18.43
CA THR A 314 3.49 -0.72 -19.11
C THR A 314 3.32 -0.04 -20.46
N ALA A 315 2.37 -0.51 -21.28
CA ALA A 315 2.05 0.12 -22.56
C ALA A 315 1.56 1.57 -22.39
N CYS A 316 0.68 1.83 -21.41
CA CYS A 316 0.18 3.18 -21.15
C CYS A 316 1.29 4.15 -20.72
N VAL A 317 2.21 3.70 -19.86
CA VAL A 317 3.36 4.52 -19.42
C VAL A 317 4.33 4.76 -20.56
N ALA A 318 4.64 3.73 -21.36
CA ALA A 318 5.47 3.87 -22.56
C ALA A 318 4.89 4.91 -23.53
N GLU A 319 3.58 4.84 -23.81
CA GLU A 319 2.90 5.81 -24.65
C GLU A 319 2.95 7.22 -24.05
N ALA A 320 2.65 7.36 -22.75
CA ALA A 320 2.71 8.65 -22.06
C ALA A 320 4.12 9.26 -22.01
N ASN A 321 5.16 8.42 -22.06
CA ASN A 321 6.55 8.85 -22.20
C ASN A 321 6.97 9.06 -23.66
N SER A 322 6.02 9.05 -24.60
CA SER A 322 6.25 9.18 -26.05
C SER A 322 7.12 8.06 -26.65
N ASN A 323 7.25 6.93 -25.96
CA ASN A 323 7.93 5.73 -26.42
C ASN A 323 6.95 4.82 -27.17
N MET A 324 6.50 5.30 -28.34
CA MET A 324 5.49 4.60 -29.14
C MET A 324 5.95 3.22 -29.63
N ALA A 325 7.25 3.04 -29.88
CA ALA A 325 7.80 1.75 -30.28
C ALA A 325 7.59 0.70 -29.19
N ALA A 326 7.86 1.05 -27.93
CA ALA A 326 7.64 0.15 -26.80
C ALA A 326 6.15 -0.10 -26.55
N ALA A 327 5.32 0.94 -26.58
CA ALA A 327 3.87 0.81 -26.38
C ALA A 327 3.24 -0.15 -27.41
N ARG A 328 3.62 -0.01 -28.70
CA ARG A 328 3.17 -0.88 -29.78
C ARG A 328 3.72 -2.30 -29.66
N TRP A 329 4.98 -2.45 -29.28
CA TRP A 329 5.56 -3.77 -29.03
C TRP A 329 4.80 -4.51 -27.92
N VAL A 330 4.62 -3.90 -26.75
CA VAL A 330 3.86 -4.49 -25.64
C VAL A 330 2.44 -4.86 -26.09
N PHE A 331 1.75 -3.96 -26.80
CA PHE A 331 0.42 -4.22 -27.31
C PHE A 331 0.37 -5.41 -28.27
N ASN A 332 1.26 -5.45 -29.28
CA ASN A 332 1.27 -6.49 -30.29
C ASN A 332 1.69 -7.85 -29.73
N THR A 333 2.60 -7.88 -28.75
CA THR A 333 3.09 -9.12 -28.13
C THR A 333 2.10 -9.69 -27.10
N PHE A 334 1.34 -8.83 -26.40
CA PHE A 334 0.46 -9.23 -25.29
C PHE A 334 -0.98 -8.76 -25.48
N GLU A 335 -1.50 -8.76 -26.71
CA GLU A 335 -2.81 -8.16 -27.05
C GLU A 335 -3.95 -8.73 -26.18
N GLU A 336 -3.98 -10.05 -25.96
CA GLU A 336 -5.01 -10.69 -25.14
C GLU A 336 -5.00 -10.20 -23.69
N ASP A 337 -3.81 -10.16 -23.07
CA ASP A 337 -3.66 -9.69 -21.68
C ASP A 337 -3.92 -8.19 -21.57
N PHE A 338 -3.54 -7.40 -22.59
CA PHE A 338 -3.85 -5.97 -22.64
C PHE A 338 -5.36 -5.70 -22.56
N PHE A 339 -6.17 -6.48 -23.27
CA PHE A 339 -7.63 -6.34 -23.25
C PHE A 339 -8.32 -7.05 -22.08
N ARG A 340 -7.66 -8.05 -21.48
CA ARG A 340 -8.10 -8.69 -20.23
C ARG A 340 -7.99 -7.76 -19.02
N ALA A 341 -7.12 -6.76 -19.09
CA ALA A 341 -6.94 -5.79 -18.01
C ALA A 341 -8.24 -5.03 -17.73
N LYS A 342 -8.64 -4.96 -16.45
CA LYS A 342 -9.85 -4.23 -16.06
C LYS A 342 -9.71 -2.77 -16.46
N HIS A 343 -10.73 -2.24 -17.14
CA HIS A 343 -10.80 -0.81 -17.37
C HIS A 343 -11.02 -0.09 -16.04
N PRO A 344 -10.24 0.96 -15.73
CA PRO A 344 -10.51 1.75 -14.55
C PRO A 344 -11.86 2.46 -14.71
N SER A 345 -12.55 2.66 -13.59
CA SER A 345 -13.74 3.52 -13.60
C SER A 345 -13.33 4.94 -14.01
N LEU A 346 -14.09 5.55 -14.92
CA LEU A 346 -13.81 6.91 -15.40
C LEU A 346 -14.21 7.98 -14.37
N GLU A 347 -15.26 7.73 -13.59
CA GLU A 347 -15.80 8.69 -12.62
C GLU A 347 -14.74 9.19 -11.59
N PRO A 348 -13.92 8.31 -10.96
CA PRO A 348 -12.81 8.76 -10.11
C PRO A 348 -11.76 9.60 -10.86
N ILE A 349 -11.47 9.28 -12.12
CA ILE A 349 -10.46 9.96 -12.94
C ILE A 349 -10.96 11.35 -13.32
N GLU A 350 -12.22 11.49 -13.70
CA GLU A 350 -12.85 12.78 -14.03
C GLU A 350 -12.89 13.72 -12.82
N GLY A 351 -13.32 13.20 -11.65
CA GLY A 351 -13.29 13.99 -10.41
C GLY A 351 -11.87 14.38 -9.99
N PHE A 352 -10.88 13.53 -10.25
CA PHE A 352 -9.48 13.84 -10.02
C PHE A 352 -8.96 14.92 -10.97
N LEU A 353 -9.27 14.83 -12.26
CA LEU A 353 -8.90 15.84 -13.26
C LEU A 353 -9.50 17.21 -12.95
N ALA A 354 -10.76 17.24 -12.52
CA ALA A 354 -11.42 18.49 -12.13
C ALA A 354 -10.71 19.18 -10.96
N HIS A 355 -10.19 18.40 -10.00
CA HIS A 355 -9.57 18.94 -8.79
C HIS A 355 -8.07 19.20 -8.93
N TYR A 356 -7.33 18.32 -9.61
CA TYR A 356 -5.86 18.33 -9.67
C TYR A 356 -5.29 18.59 -11.06
N GLY A 357 -6.09 18.58 -12.12
CA GLY A 357 -5.65 18.72 -13.52
C GLY A 357 -4.64 19.85 -13.79
N PRO A 358 -4.83 21.07 -13.23
CA PRO A 358 -3.87 22.16 -13.39
C PRO A 358 -2.48 21.85 -12.83
N ARG A 359 -2.37 21.01 -11.80
CA ARG A 359 -1.11 20.65 -11.11
C ARG A 359 -0.39 19.46 -11.73
N LEU A 360 -1.01 18.76 -12.68
CA LEU A 360 -0.43 17.59 -13.31
C LEU A 360 0.65 17.96 -14.32
N THR A 361 1.74 17.19 -14.34
CA THR A 361 2.76 17.28 -15.39
C THR A 361 2.20 16.86 -16.75
N HIS A 362 2.90 17.21 -17.82
CA HIS A 362 2.53 16.80 -19.18
C HIS A 362 2.38 15.28 -19.31
N VAL A 363 3.37 14.52 -18.83
CA VAL A 363 3.36 13.05 -18.85
C VAL A 363 2.19 12.48 -18.05
N GLN A 364 1.89 13.05 -16.87
CA GLN A 364 0.75 12.61 -16.05
C GLN A 364 -0.59 12.85 -16.77
N ARG A 365 -0.75 13.99 -17.45
CA ARG A 365 -1.95 14.26 -18.27
C ARG A 365 -2.06 13.30 -19.45
N GLN A 366 -0.95 13.04 -20.15
CA GLN A 366 -0.92 12.06 -21.24
C GLN A 366 -1.31 10.68 -20.73
N LEU A 367 -0.76 10.24 -19.61
CA LEU A 367 -1.07 8.96 -18.99
C LEU A 367 -2.56 8.82 -18.64
N LEU A 368 -3.20 9.89 -18.13
CA LEU A 368 -4.65 9.89 -17.90
C LEU A 368 -5.42 9.74 -19.22
N ASN A 369 -5.07 10.52 -20.24
CA ASN A 369 -5.71 10.45 -21.56
C ASN A 369 -5.59 9.06 -22.19
N VAL A 370 -4.40 8.45 -22.11
CA VAL A 370 -4.17 7.08 -22.60
C VAL A 370 -4.99 6.07 -21.82
N THR A 371 -5.06 6.21 -20.49
CA THR A 371 -5.82 5.31 -19.63
C THR A 371 -7.33 5.39 -19.86
N MET A 372 -7.86 6.56 -20.18
CA MET A 372 -9.29 6.78 -20.48
C MET A 372 -9.70 6.32 -21.89
N ARG A 373 -8.75 5.87 -22.71
CA ARG A 373 -9.01 5.50 -24.11
C ARG A 373 -9.83 4.21 -24.20
N SER A 374 -10.80 4.18 -25.12
CA SER A 374 -11.55 2.98 -25.46
C SER A 374 -10.67 1.91 -26.10
N ASN A 375 -11.05 0.64 -25.99
CA ASN A 375 -10.32 -0.47 -26.62
C ASN A 375 -10.18 -0.30 -28.14
N GLY A 376 -11.23 0.18 -28.82
CA GLY A 376 -11.20 0.42 -30.26
C GLY A 376 -10.20 1.50 -30.67
N ALA A 377 -10.11 2.59 -29.90
CA ALA A 377 -9.15 3.65 -30.14
C ALA A 377 -7.72 3.19 -29.81
N ALA A 378 -7.52 2.39 -28.75
CA ALA A 378 -6.21 1.81 -28.42
C ALA A 378 -5.73 0.88 -29.55
N ARG A 379 -6.59 -0.03 -30.02
CA ARG A 379 -6.28 -0.93 -31.14
C ARG A 379 -5.88 -0.16 -32.39
N LYS A 380 -6.64 0.88 -32.77
CA LYS A 380 -6.34 1.69 -33.97
C LYS A 380 -4.97 2.38 -33.90
N LEU A 381 -4.55 2.84 -32.71
CA LEU A 381 -3.28 3.56 -32.55
C LEU A 381 -2.07 2.62 -32.44
N LEU A 382 -2.25 1.49 -31.76
CA LEU A 382 -1.15 0.60 -31.35
C LEU A 382 -0.93 -0.58 -32.30
N SER A 383 -1.87 -0.87 -33.22
CA SER A 383 -1.79 -2.02 -34.14
C SER A 383 -0.75 -1.91 -35.26
N GLU A 384 -0.01 -0.81 -35.34
CA GLU A 384 1.12 -0.72 -36.28
C GLU A 384 2.17 -1.79 -35.92
N LYS A 385 2.55 -2.61 -36.91
CA LYS A 385 3.45 -3.75 -36.70
C LYS A 385 4.85 -3.28 -36.28
N VAL A 386 5.39 -3.90 -35.23
CA VAL A 386 6.76 -3.70 -34.75
C VAL A 386 7.49 -5.05 -34.78
N VAL A 387 8.71 -5.08 -35.30
CA VAL A 387 9.47 -6.32 -35.60
C VAL A 387 10.23 -6.86 -34.37
N GLY A 388 10.37 -6.08 -33.29
CA GLY A 388 11.02 -6.53 -32.06
C GLY A 388 10.91 -5.51 -30.91
N ALA A 389 11.30 -5.92 -29.70
CA ALA A 389 11.33 -5.03 -28.55
C ALA A 389 12.36 -3.91 -28.79
N PRO A 390 12.04 -2.64 -28.48
CA PRO A 390 13.01 -1.56 -28.63
C PRO A 390 14.15 -1.73 -27.63
N THR A 391 15.38 -1.39 -28.05
CA THR A 391 16.55 -1.47 -27.18
C THR A 391 16.33 -0.60 -25.93
N VAL A 392 16.24 -1.24 -24.75
CA VAL A 392 16.07 -0.55 -23.47
C VAL A 392 17.33 0.28 -23.18
N GLN A 393 17.31 1.57 -23.49
CA GLN A 393 18.28 2.49 -22.91
C GLN A 393 17.88 2.73 -21.46
N VAL A 394 18.52 2.02 -20.52
CA VAL A 394 18.33 2.23 -19.09
C VAL A 394 18.85 3.63 -18.74
N LYS A 395 17.98 4.64 -18.78
CA LYS A 395 18.27 5.91 -18.12
C LYS A 395 18.06 5.69 -16.63
N LEU A 396 19.17 5.50 -15.91
CA LEU A 396 19.24 5.23 -14.47
C LEU A 396 18.70 6.35 -13.57
N ASP A 397 18.01 7.35 -14.10
CA ASP A 397 17.50 8.47 -13.32
C ASP A 397 16.12 8.95 -13.84
N PRO A 398 15.03 8.65 -13.12
CA PRO A 398 13.71 9.22 -13.39
C PRO A 398 13.72 10.76 -13.47
N LYS A 399 14.64 11.44 -12.75
CA LYS A 399 14.81 12.90 -12.79
C LYS A 399 15.49 13.37 -14.08
N ALA A 400 16.35 12.56 -14.68
CA ALA A 400 16.97 12.90 -15.96
C ALA A 400 15.93 12.98 -17.08
N HIS A 401 14.86 12.19 -17.04
CA HIS A 401 13.77 12.29 -18.02
C HIS A 401 12.94 13.58 -17.86
N ALA A 402 12.66 14.01 -16.64
CA ALA A 402 12.00 15.30 -16.37
C ALA A 402 12.85 16.50 -16.84
N ASN A 403 14.17 16.45 -16.61
CA ASN A 403 15.10 17.52 -16.99
C ASN A 403 15.41 17.55 -18.50
N THR A 404 15.46 16.40 -19.17
CA THR A 404 15.68 16.34 -20.64
C THR A 404 14.52 17.02 -21.39
N PHE A 405 13.29 16.93 -20.86
CA PHE A 405 12.12 17.61 -21.42
C PHE A 405 12.03 19.09 -21.03
N GLN A 406 12.41 19.50 -19.80
CA GLN A 406 12.50 20.92 -19.45
C GLN A 406 13.56 21.67 -20.27
N ASN A 407 14.66 21.00 -20.63
CA ASN A 407 15.72 21.60 -21.45
C ASN A 407 15.33 21.72 -22.94
N MET A 408 14.40 20.91 -23.45
CA MET A 408 13.88 21.09 -24.82
C MET A 408 13.00 22.34 -24.98
N PHE A 409 12.38 22.84 -23.91
CA PHE A 409 11.57 24.07 -23.94
C PHE A 409 12.35 25.35 -23.53
N ARG A 410 13.59 25.22 -23.01
CA ARG A 410 14.48 26.38 -22.77
C ARG A 410 15.38 26.71 -23.95
N ALA A 411 15.34 25.91 -25.02
CA ALA A 411 16.13 26.15 -26.23
C ALA A 411 15.58 27.30 -27.11
N GLU A 412 14.36 27.79 -26.87
CA GLU A 412 13.77 28.90 -27.64
C GLU A 412 13.96 30.29 -27.01
N ASP A 413 14.44 30.40 -25.76
CA ASP A 413 14.67 31.70 -25.08
C ASP A 413 16.13 32.18 -25.15
N LYS A 414 16.81 31.98 -26.28
CA LYS A 414 18.09 32.65 -26.56
C LYS A 414 18.01 33.48 -27.84
N LYS A 415 17.32 34.62 -27.73
CA LYS A 415 17.67 35.88 -28.41
C LYS A 415 16.91 37.03 -27.73
N ALA A 416 17.39 37.46 -26.58
CA ALA A 416 17.20 38.82 -26.13
C ALA A 416 18.61 39.44 -26.06
N GLU A 417 18.88 40.37 -26.97
CA GLU A 417 20.09 41.19 -26.96
C GLU A 417 20.21 41.92 -25.60
N PRO A 418 21.41 42.07 -25.04
CA PRO A 418 21.59 42.84 -23.84
C PRO A 418 21.33 44.32 -24.14
N ALA A 419 20.32 44.89 -23.49
CA ALA A 419 20.04 46.32 -23.55
C ALA A 419 21.24 47.15 -23.05
N GLU A 420 21.61 48.16 -23.83
CA GLU A 420 22.65 49.12 -23.49
C GLU A 420 22.39 49.81 -22.14
N PRO A 421 23.44 50.10 -21.34
CA PRO A 421 23.29 50.80 -20.08
C PRO A 421 22.99 52.28 -20.34
N GLN A 422 21.75 52.72 -20.07
CA GLN A 422 21.40 54.13 -20.03
C GLN A 422 22.21 54.86 -18.95
N LYS A 423 23.05 55.79 -19.41
CA LYS A 423 23.74 56.79 -18.59
C LYS A 423 22.70 57.67 -17.89
N ARG A 424 22.74 57.71 -16.55
CA ARG A 424 22.05 58.74 -15.77
C ARG A 424 22.77 60.08 -15.95
N PRO A 425 22.07 61.20 -16.22
CA PRO A 425 22.64 62.52 -15.97
C PRO A 425 22.41 62.90 -14.50
N PHE A 426 23.44 63.51 -13.93
CA PHE A 426 23.43 64.23 -12.66
C PHE A 426 22.45 65.43 -12.71
N GLY A 427 21.90 65.80 -11.55
CA GLY A 427 21.59 67.20 -11.28
C GLY A 427 20.37 67.48 -10.39
N LEU A 428 20.68 67.78 -9.12
CA LEU A 428 19.89 68.44 -8.05
C LEU A 428 18.77 67.65 -7.36
#